data_AF-W4VBV2-F1
#
_entry.id   AF-W4VBV2-F1
#
_cell.length_a   1.000
_cell.length_b   1.000
_cell.length_c   1.000
_cell.angle_alpha   90.00
_cell.angle_beta   90.00
_cell.angle_gamma   90.00
#
_symmetry.space_group_name_H-M   'P 1'
#
loop_
_entity.id
_entity.type
_entity.pdbx_description
1 polymer ?
#
loop_
_entity_poly.entity_id
_entity_poly.type
_entity_poly.pdbx_seq_one_letter_code
_entity_poly.pdbx_strand_id
1 'polypeptide(L)'
;MDDISDYTLNEVATDYNAGFVGSLAKMYDMYGGEPLENWPQPEDFRAPEDDIVEYFCRGWIIYEGFGTLNLLLQVNNRSGWPPTVKDKLSVRYFMDLSEVFEAGGSVNDVQITLGQSEGAKLEGLKHYKDNIYYFTVDFTGTKIMPAEWEMCEKDAHVSIKYRDGIPGSNENDWSYQNLRRDPDYDAVSFAGLTPYIPVYDNGVLLWGEEPLSDGNTPEPSPEPTPTDPAITYGDLNGDGKVNSTDFGILKRAILGNVAPGTNMAAGDLNRDGNVNSTDLAILRRYLLRIITSIPI
;
A
#
# COMPACT_ATOMS: atom_id res chain seq x y z
N MET A 1 -10.85 -2.48 34.61
CA MET A 1 -10.15 -3.33 33.62
C MET A 1 -9.91 -2.42 32.44
N ASP A 2 -8.80 -2.56 31.73
CA ASP A 2 -8.63 -1.77 30.51
C ASP A 2 -9.49 -2.42 29.40
N ASP A 3 -10.66 -1.84 29.15
CA ASP A 3 -11.71 -2.34 28.27
C ASP A 3 -12.42 -1.15 27.59
N ILE A 4 -12.48 -1.16 26.25
CA ILE A 4 -13.11 -0.09 25.45
C ILE A 4 -14.61 0.07 25.74
N SER A 5 -15.26 -0.97 26.26
CA SER A 5 -16.69 -0.96 26.59
C SER A 5 -17.00 -0.38 27.97
N ASP A 6 -16.00 -0.20 28.84
CA ASP A 6 -16.17 0.39 30.17
C ASP A 6 -16.16 1.93 30.09
N TYR A 7 -17.28 2.49 29.64
CA TYR A 7 -17.50 3.94 29.56
C TYR A 7 -17.56 4.64 30.93
N THR A 8 -17.37 3.94 32.05
CA THR A 8 -17.31 4.57 33.37
C THR A 8 -15.86 4.77 33.80
N LEU A 9 -15.03 3.72 33.70
CA LEU A 9 -13.64 3.78 34.14
C LEU A 9 -12.66 4.19 33.05
N ASN A 10 -12.99 3.94 31.78
CA ASN A 10 -12.12 4.19 30.62
C ASN A 10 -12.59 5.35 29.72
N GLU A 11 -13.63 6.08 30.09
CA GLU A 11 -14.05 7.29 29.38
C GLU A 11 -12.98 8.38 29.42
N VAL A 12 -12.87 9.13 28.32
CA VAL A 12 -11.98 10.28 28.19
C VAL A 12 -12.77 11.51 27.78
N ALA A 13 -12.59 12.62 28.50
CA ALA A 13 -13.34 13.84 28.22
C ALA A 13 -12.48 15.10 28.43
N THR A 14 -12.84 16.19 27.75
CA THR A 14 -12.10 17.46 27.86
C THR A 14 -12.08 17.99 29.29
N ASP A 15 -13.18 17.85 30.04
CA ASP A 15 -13.28 18.32 31.42
C ASP A 15 -12.41 17.52 32.41
N TYR A 16 -12.20 16.23 32.16
CA TYR A 16 -11.29 15.40 32.97
C TYR A 16 -9.86 15.97 32.94
N ASN A 17 -9.42 16.45 31.78
CA ASN A 17 -8.08 17.00 31.60
C ASN A 17 -7.97 18.49 32.00
N ALA A 18 -9.06 19.25 32.06
CA ALA A 18 -9.01 20.69 32.30
C ALA A 18 -8.34 21.06 33.65
N GLY A 19 -8.83 20.51 34.76
CA GLY A 19 -8.23 20.74 36.09
C GLY A 19 -6.90 19.99 36.29
N PHE A 20 -6.75 18.85 35.62
CA PHE A 20 -5.55 18.02 35.67
C PHE A 20 -4.34 18.74 35.08
N VAL A 21 -4.48 19.36 33.89
CA VAL A 21 -3.40 20.13 33.24
C VAL A 21 -2.94 21.28 34.12
N GLY A 22 -3.85 22.02 34.76
CA GLY A 22 -3.49 23.09 35.69
C GLY A 22 -2.70 22.59 36.91
N SER A 23 -3.08 21.42 37.44
CA SER A 23 -2.39 20.78 38.56
C SER A 23 -0.99 20.30 38.17
N LEU A 24 -0.84 19.66 36.99
CA LEU A 24 0.45 19.26 36.43
C LEU A 24 1.37 20.44 36.19
N ALA A 25 0.85 21.56 35.67
CA ALA A 25 1.63 22.78 35.47
C ALA A 25 2.19 23.31 36.80
N LYS A 26 1.41 23.27 37.90
CA LYS A 26 1.92 23.70 39.21
C LYS A 26 2.95 22.73 39.77
N MET A 27 2.77 21.42 39.58
CA MET A 27 3.77 20.42 39.98
C MET A 27 5.08 20.59 39.21
N TYR A 28 5.00 20.86 37.91
CA TYR A 28 6.17 21.16 37.08
C TYR A 28 6.90 22.43 37.55
N ASP A 29 6.17 23.51 37.86
CA ASP A 29 6.76 24.74 38.42
C ASP A 29 7.50 24.49 39.75
N MET A 30 6.97 23.60 40.60
CA MET A 30 7.57 23.30 41.91
C MET A 30 8.75 22.32 41.84
N TYR A 31 8.71 21.35 40.94
CA TYR A 31 9.60 20.19 40.95
C TYR A 31 10.41 20.00 39.66
N GLY A 32 10.12 20.77 38.62
CA GLY A 32 10.72 20.64 37.31
C GLY A 32 10.35 19.33 36.60
N GLY A 33 11.23 18.94 35.68
CA GLY A 33 11.08 17.78 34.79
C GLY A 33 11.59 18.16 33.41
N GLU A 34 12.20 17.20 32.70
CA GLU A 34 12.60 17.40 31.31
C GLU A 34 11.48 16.85 30.42
N PRO A 35 10.78 17.70 29.65
CA PRO A 35 9.86 17.22 28.63
C PRO A 35 10.59 16.38 27.59
N LEU A 36 9.86 15.47 26.95
CA LEU A 36 10.40 14.76 25.79
C LEU A 36 10.64 15.75 24.66
N GLU A 37 11.87 15.77 24.13
CA GLU A 37 12.22 16.56 22.95
C GLU A 37 11.59 15.92 21.71
N ASN A 38 11.05 16.74 20.81
CA ASN A 38 10.43 16.28 19.56
C ASN A 38 9.29 15.27 19.76
N TRP A 39 8.46 15.42 20.80
CA TRP A 39 7.31 14.54 21.06
C TRP A 39 6.00 15.35 21.15
N PRO A 40 4.86 14.82 20.65
CA PRO A 40 4.72 13.56 19.92
C PRO A 40 4.96 13.71 18.41
N GLN A 41 5.53 12.68 17.78
CA GLN A 41 5.57 12.48 16.33
C GLN A 41 4.39 11.62 15.86
N PRO A 42 4.00 11.68 14.57
CA PRO A 42 2.93 10.83 14.03
C PRO A 42 3.09 9.33 14.33
N GLU A 43 4.33 8.83 14.31
CA GLU A 43 4.65 7.41 14.55
C GLU A 43 4.47 7.01 16.03
N ASP A 44 4.54 7.98 16.96
CA ASP A 44 4.31 7.73 18.39
C ASP A 44 2.84 7.37 18.68
N PHE A 45 1.93 7.67 17.74
CA PHE A 45 0.51 7.36 17.85
C PHE A 45 0.11 6.07 17.13
N ARG A 46 1.07 5.29 16.64
CA ARG A 46 0.82 4.03 15.95
C ARG A 46 1.52 2.90 16.70
N ALA A 47 0.74 2.09 17.42
CA ALA A 47 1.28 0.86 17.96
C ALA A 47 1.66 -0.08 16.79
N PRO A 48 2.75 -0.84 16.87
CA PRO A 48 3.12 -1.79 15.83
C PRO A 48 2.00 -2.78 15.48
N GLU A 49 1.15 -3.12 16.45
CA GLU A 49 0.01 -4.02 16.26
C GLU A 49 -1.13 -3.38 15.46
N ASP A 50 -1.18 -2.05 15.40
CA ASP A 50 -2.14 -1.28 14.62
C ASP A 50 -1.61 -0.96 13.20
N ASP A 51 -0.40 -1.45 12.84
CA ASP A 51 0.14 -1.34 11.49
C ASP A 51 -0.51 -2.34 10.53
N ILE A 52 -1.78 -2.08 10.21
CA ILE A 52 -2.59 -2.89 9.30
C ILE A 52 -2.51 -2.39 7.87
N VAL A 53 -2.82 -3.27 6.92
CA VAL A 53 -3.00 -2.88 5.51
C VAL A 53 -4.30 -2.08 5.37
N GLU A 54 -4.19 -0.81 4.96
CA GLU A 54 -5.34 0.11 4.90
C GLU A 54 -6.18 -0.04 3.63
N TYR A 55 -5.55 -0.35 2.49
CA TYR A 55 -6.23 -0.47 1.20
C TYR A 55 -5.81 -1.78 0.54
N PHE A 56 -6.78 -2.63 0.20
CA PHE A 56 -6.47 -3.93 -0.38
C PHE A 56 -7.65 -4.52 -1.14
N CYS A 57 -7.35 -5.51 -1.98
CA CYS A 57 -8.37 -6.37 -2.56
C CYS A 57 -8.35 -7.72 -1.85
N ARG A 58 -9.53 -8.21 -1.49
CA ARG A 58 -9.75 -9.64 -1.21
C ARG A 58 -10.26 -10.30 -2.48
N GLY A 59 -9.84 -11.53 -2.74
CA GLY A 59 -10.18 -12.27 -3.95
C GLY A 59 -10.51 -13.73 -3.68
N TRP A 60 -11.62 -14.20 -4.26
CA TRP A 60 -12.02 -15.61 -4.17
C TRP A 60 -12.47 -16.17 -5.51
N ILE A 61 -12.13 -17.42 -5.74
CA ILE A 61 -12.65 -18.26 -6.82
C ILE A 61 -13.99 -18.83 -6.36
N ILE A 62 -15.08 -18.28 -6.89
CA ILE A 62 -16.45 -18.74 -6.63
C ILE A 62 -16.75 -20.00 -7.44
N TYR A 63 -16.25 -20.06 -8.67
CA TYR A 63 -16.42 -21.20 -9.54
C TYR A 63 -15.28 -21.26 -10.54
N GLU A 64 -14.83 -22.46 -10.86
CA GLU A 64 -13.92 -22.70 -11.98
C GLU A 64 -14.25 -24.03 -12.64
N GLY A 65 -14.45 -24.00 -13.94
CA GLY A 65 -14.77 -25.18 -14.73
C GLY A 65 -15.28 -24.82 -16.12
N PHE A 66 -15.18 -25.77 -17.05
CA PHE A 66 -15.65 -25.65 -18.44
C PHE A 66 -15.20 -24.33 -19.12
N GLY A 67 -13.93 -23.96 -18.95
CA GLY A 67 -13.35 -22.75 -19.55
C GLY A 67 -13.89 -21.43 -18.97
N THR A 68 -14.48 -21.47 -17.78
CA THR A 68 -15.00 -20.29 -17.07
C THR A 68 -14.40 -20.20 -15.67
N LEU A 69 -13.96 -19.00 -15.29
CA LEU A 69 -13.58 -18.63 -13.93
C LEU A 69 -14.52 -17.53 -13.43
N ASN A 70 -15.17 -17.75 -12.29
CA ASN A 70 -15.94 -16.72 -11.60
C ASN A 70 -15.23 -16.31 -10.32
N LEU A 71 -14.98 -15.01 -10.22
CA LEU A 71 -14.28 -14.36 -9.13
C LEU A 71 -15.26 -13.52 -8.31
N LEU A 72 -15.03 -13.45 -7.00
CA LEU A 72 -15.49 -12.37 -6.15
C LEU A 72 -14.27 -11.51 -5.81
N LEU A 73 -14.28 -10.25 -6.22
CA LEU A 73 -13.29 -9.26 -5.86
C LEU A 73 -13.92 -8.26 -4.90
N GLN A 74 -13.33 -8.08 -3.73
CA GLN A 74 -13.81 -7.14 -2.72
C GLN A 74 -12.72 -6.12 -2.40
N VAL A 75 -12.91 -4.89 -2.87
CA VAL A 75 -12.02 -3.78 -2.54
C VAL A 75 -12.34 -3.27 -1.14
N ASN A 76 -11.31 -3.02 -0.35
CA ASN A 76 -11.40 -2.65 1.06
C ASN A 76 -10.72 -1.31 1.32
N ASN A 77 -11.34 -0.50 2.19
CA ASN A 77 -10.77 0.69 2.81
C ASN A 77 -10.90 0.58 4.33
N ARG A 78 -9.78 0.27 4.97
CA ARG A 78 -9.57 0.14 6.42
C ARG A 78 -8.65 1.25 6.94
N SER A 79 -8.61 2.40 6.25
CA SER A 79 -7.70 3.49 6.62
C SER A 79 -7.95 4.02 8.04
N GLY A 80 -6.85 4.25 8.75
CA GLY A 80 -6.78 4.82 10.08
C GLY A 80 -5.88 6.05 10.17
N TRP A 81 -5.07 6.34 9.14
CA TRP A 81 -3.98 7.32 9.23
C TRP A 81 -3.91 8.33 8.07
N PRO A 82 -4.80 9.34 8.03
CA PRO A 82 -6.07 9.41 8.75
C PRO A 82 -7.15 8.58 8.04
N PRO A 83 -8.28 8.27 8.73
CA PRO A 83 -9.44 7.65 8.10
C PRO A 83 -9.91 8.50 6.92
N THR A 84 -9.84 7.95 5.72
CA THR A 84 -10.03 8.71 4.48
C THR A 84 -11.11 8.10 3.62
N VAL A 85 -12.05 8.92 3.15
CA VAL A 85 -13.00 8.51 2.12
C VAL A 85 -12.31 8.47 0.76
N LYS A 86 -12.46 7.36 0.03
CA LYS A 86 -12.04 7.23 -1.36
C LYS A 86 -13.26 7.05 -2.24
N ASP A 87 -13.25 7.67 -3.42
CA ASP A 87 -14.33 7.58 -4.40
C ASP A 87 -13.84 7.27 -5.82
N LYS A 88 -12.58 6.87 -5.95
CA LYS A 88 -11.88 6.57 -7.21
C LYS A 88 -11.00 5.31 -7.11
N LEU A 89 -11.37 4.39 -6.20
CA LEU A 89 -10.67 3.13 -6.09
C LEU A 89 -10.95 2.26 -7.31
N SER A 90 -9.94 1.52 -7.74
CA SER A 90 -10.09 0.48 -8.74
C SER A 90 -9.11 -0.66 -8.45
N VAL A 91 -9.37 -1.84 -9.01
CA VAL A 91 -8.47 -2.99 -8.91
C VAL A 91 -8.18 -3.56 -10.29
N ARG A 92 -7.00 -4.15 -10.46
CA ARG A 92 -6.60 -4.81 -11.72
C ARG A 92 -6.36 -6.29 -11.50
N TYR A 93 -6.85 -7.10 -12.43
CA TYR A 93 -6.57 -8.53 -12.50
C TYR A 93 -5.75 -8.80 -13.75
N PHE A 94 -4.54 -9.32 -13.57
CA PHE A 94 -3.55 -9.60 -14.60
C PHE A 94 -3.58 -11.06 -15.00
N MET A 95 -3.67 -11.28 -16.32
CA MET A 95 -3.79 -12.57 -16.98
C MET A 95 -2.60 -12.79 -17.91
N ASP A 96 -2.10 -14.02 -17.98
CA ASP A 96 -1.15 -14.42 -19.01
C ASP A 96 -1.93 -15.18 -20.10
N LEU A 97 -2.01 -14.60 -21.30
CA LEU A 97 -2.76 -15.17 -22.42
C LEU A 97 -1.88 -15.99 -23.39
N SER A 98 -0.69 -16.40 -22.96
CA SER A 98 0.25 -17.18 -23.78
C SER A 98 -0.40 -18.39 -24.43
N GLU A 99 -1.17 -19.17 -23.66
CA GLU A 99 -1.84 -20.38 -24.12
C GLU A 99 -2.94 -20.10 -25.15
N VAL A 100 -3.62 -18.96 -25.03
CA VAL A 100 -4.61 -18.51 -26.01
C VAL A 100 -3.93 -18.22 -27.35
N PHE A 101 -2.79 -17.53 -27.34
CA PHE A 101 -2.05 -17.19 -28.55
C PHE A 101 -1.36 -18.39 -29.19
N GLU A 102 -0.79 -19.30 -28.38
CA GLU A 102 -0.17 -20.54 -28.86
C GLU A 102 -1.18 -21.46 -29.58
N ALA A 103 -2.45 -21.43 -29.15
CA ALA A 103 -3.54 -22.12 -29.80
C ALA A 103 -4.06 -21.44 -31.09
N GLY A 104 -3.46 -20.31 -31.50
CA GLY A 104 -3.89 -19.50 -32.63
C GLY A 104 -5.12 -18.63 -32.34
N GLY A 105 -5.47 -18.47 -31.06
CA GLY A 105 -6.50 -17.55 -30.60
C GLY A 105 -6.01 -16.10 -30.53
N SER A 106 -6.90 -15.24 -30.04
CA SER A 106 -6.68 -13.81 -29.87
C SER A 106 -7.38 -13.30 -28.61
N VAL A 107 -7.12 -12.04 -28.22
CA VAL A 107 -7.79 -11.40 -27.09
C VAL A 107 -9.32 -11.38 -27.20
N ASN A 108 -9.87 -11.43 -28.43
CA ASN A 108 -11.32 -11.49 -28.65
C ASN A 108 -11.95 -12.83 -28.26
N ASP A 109 -11.11 -13.85 -28.03
CA ASP A 109 -11.54 -15.16 -27.56
C ASP A 109 -11.64 -15.23 -26.03
N VAL A 110 -11.30 -14.14 -25.33
CA VAL A 110 -11.42 -14.00 -23.87
C VAL A 110 -12.52 -13.00 -23.56
N GLN A 111 -13.60 -13.48 -22.95
CA GLN A 111 -14.74 -12.67 -22.56
C GLN A 111 -14.69 -12.39 -21.06
N ILE A 112 -14.56 -11.12 -20.69
CA ILE A 112 -14.70 -10.66 -19.30
C ILE A 112 -16.07 -10.02 -19.11
N THR A 113 -16.80 -10.44 -18.09
CA THR A 113 -18.12 -9.86 -17.76
C THR A 113 -18.21 -9.50 -16.29
N LEU A 114 -18.86 -8.38 -16.01
CA LEU A 114 -19.21 -7.97 -14.65
C LEU A 114 -20.64 -8.44 -14.36
N GLY A 115 -20.78 -9.26 -13.32
CA GLY A 115 -22.06 -9.67 -12.77
C GLY A 115 -22.58 -8.66 -11.74
N GLN A 116 -23.07 -9.17 -10.62
CA GLN A 116 -23.47 -8.33 -9.49
C GLN A 116 -22.26 -7.56 -8.95
N SER A 117 -22.44 -6.28 -8.67
CA SER A 117 -21.42 -5.44 -8.03
C SER A 117 -22.07 -4.28 -7.29
N GLU A 118 -21.32 -3.71 -6.36
CA GLU A 118 -21.73 -2.56 -5.57
C GLU A 118 -21.16 -1.26 -6.15
N GLY A 119 -21.63 -0.88 -7.34
CA GLY A 119 -21.22 0.37 -8.00
C GLY A 119 -19.91 0.29 -8.76
N ALA A 120 -19.47 -0.92 -9.13
CA ALA A 120 -18.33 -1.12 -10.01
C ALA A 120 -18.72 -0.99 -11.49
N LYS A 121 -17.72 -0.67 -12.31
CA LYS A 121 -17.74 -0.78 -13.77
C LYS A 121 -16.56 -1.63 -14.20
N LEU A 122 -16.73 -2.35 -15.30
CA LEU A 122 -15.66 -3.14 -15.90
C LEU A 122 -15.06 -2.39 -17.07
N GLU A 123 -13.77 -2.14 -17.01
CA GLU A 123 -12.96 -1.83 -18.17
C GLU A 123 -12.35 -3.14 -18.70
N GLY A 124 -12.62 -3.43 -19.98
CA GLY A 124 -12.18 -4.68 -20.62
C GLY A 124 -10.66 -4.83 -20.70
N LEU A 125 -10.23 -5.94 -21.32
CA LEU A 125 -8.82 -6.31 -21.44
C LEU A 125 -7.98 -5.22 -22.09
N LYS A 126 -6.89 -4.85 -21.41
CA LYS A 126 -5.82 -3.98 -21.88
C LYS A 126 -4.51 -4.75 -21.85
N HIS A 127 -3.66 -4.52 -22.85
CA HIS A 127 -2.32 -5.09 -22.89
C HIS A 127 -1.44 -4.45 -21.80
N TYR A 128 -0.63 -5.25 -21.12
CA TYR A 128 0.36 -4.79 -20.13
C TYR A 128 1.78 -4.93 -20.69
N LYS A 129 2.25 -6.16 -20.87
CA LYS A 129 3.60 -6.48 -21.36
C LYS A 129 3.60 -7.92 -21.90
N ASP A 130 4.31 -8.18 -22.99
CA ASP A 130 4.42 -9.52 -23.59
C ASP A 130 3.03 -10.16 -23.81
N ASN A 131 2.78 -11.33 -23.21
CA ASN A 131 1.47 -12.00 -23.24
C ASN A 131 0.58 -11.65 -22.04
N ILE A 132 1.00 -10.71 -21.20
CA ILE A 132 0.26 -10.27 -20.02
C ILE A 132 -0.74 -9.17 -20.40
N TYR A 133 -1.98 -9.39 -20.02
CA TYR A 133 -3.10 -8.47 -20.16
C TYR A 133 -3.75 -8.25 -18.80
N TYR A 134 -4.60 -7.24 -18.67
CA TYR A 134 -5.39 -7.04 -17.46
C TYR A 134 -6.76 -6.45 -17.78
N PHE A 135 -7.73 -6.70 -16.90
CA PHE A 135 -8.96 -5.91 -16.86
C PHE A 135 -8.99 -5.08 -15.58
N THR A 136 -9.78 -4.00 -15.58
CA THR A 136 -9.94 -3.12 -14.41
C THR A 136 -11.38 -3.20 -13.91
N VAL A 137 -11.54 -3.41 -12.61
CA VAL A 137 -12.81 -3.20 -11.90
C VAL A 137 -12.73 -1.83 -11.24
N ASP A 138 -13.45 -0.87 -11.80
CA ASP A 138 -13.43 0.54 -11.43
C ASP A 138 -14.62 0.90 -10.54
N PHE A 139 -14.35 1.38 -9.32
CA PHE A 139 -15.35 1.86 -8.38
C PHE A 139 -15.44 3.40 -8.39
N THR A 140 -14.95 4.08 -9.41
CA THR A 140 -15.06 5.54 -9.54
C THR A 140 -16.51 6.01 -9.47
N GLY A 141 -16.78 6.89 -8.49
CA GLY A 141 -18.11 7.39 -8.13
C GLY A 141 -18.74 6.68 -6.93
N THR A 142 -18.17 5.56 -6.46
CA THR A 142 -18.61 4.81 -5.28
C THR A 142 -17.75 5.19 -4.09
N LYS A 143 -18.38 5.69 -3.02
CA LYS A 143 -17.67 6.04 -1.78
C LYS A 143 -17.33 4.79 -0.99
N ILE A 144 -16.06 4.65 -0.64
CA ILE A 144 -15.53 3.58 0.20
C ILE A 144 -14.74 4.24 1.33
N MET A 145 -15.10 3.97 2.57
CA MET A 145 -14.57 4.64 3.76
C MET A 145 -14.50 3.70 4.97
N PRO A 146 -13.55 3.91 5.89
CA PRO A 146 -13.35 3.07 7.07
C PRO A 146 -14.44 3.31 8.13
N ALA A 147 -15.67 2.90 7.81
CA ALA A 147 -16.85 3.01 8.66
C ALA A 147 -17.51 1.63 8.81
N GLU A 148 -18.84 1.60 8.93
CA GLU A 148 -19.60 0.36 8.98
C GLU A 148 -19.39 -0.50 7.73
N TRP A 149 -19.69 -1.80 7.87
CA TRP A 149 -19.49 -2.85 6.87
C TRP A 149 -19.70 -2.38 5.42
N GLU A 150 -20.93 -2.00 5.06
CA GLU A 150 -21.29 -1.66 3.68
C GLU A 150 -20.54 -0.41 3.16
N MET A 151 -19.80 0.31 4.00
CA MET A 151 -19.03 1.48 3.60
C MET A 151 -17.54 1.17 3.45
N CYS A 152 -17.00 0.22 4.21
CA CYS A 152 -15.57 -0.12 4.20
C CYS A 152 -15.16 -1.14 3.14
N GLU A 153 -16.13 -1.81 2.51
CA GLU A 153 -15.88 -2.78 1.44
C GLU A 153 -16.90 -2.69 0.31
N LYS A 154 -16.47 -3.08 -0.90
CA LYS A 154 -17.33 -3.18 -2.09
C LYS A 154 -17.04 -4.43 -2.91
N ASP A 155 -18.09 -5.19 -3.17
CA ASP A 155 -18.04 -6.45 -3.93
C ASP A 155 -18.21 -6.24 -5.44
N ALA A 156 -17.50 -7.05 -6.21
CA ALA A 156 -17.68 -7.21 -7.64
C ALA A 156 -17.50 -8.68 -8.05
N HIS A 157 -18.56 -9.27 -8.62
CA HIS A 157 -18.51 -10.59 -9.23
C HIS A 157 -18.06 -10.48 -10.69
N VAL A 158 -16.92 -11.07 -11.04
CA VAL A 158 -16.36 -11.03 -12.39
C VAL A 158 -16.30 -12.45 -12.96
N SER A 159 -16.69 -12.62 -14.21
CA SER A 159 -16.55 -13.88 -14.93
C SER A 159 -15.59 -13.71 -16.10
N ILE A 160 -14.60 -14.60 -16.16
CA ILE A 160 -13.66 -14.78 -17.26
C ILE A 160 -14.07 -16.05 -18.00
N LYS A 161 -14.34 -15.94 -19.30
CA LYS A 161 -14.72 -17.08 -20.13
C LYS A 161 -13.93 -17.11 -21.42
N TYR A 162 -13.34 -18.25 -21.72
CA TYR A 162 -12.67 -18.49 -22.99
C TYR A 162 -13.66 -19.04 -24.03
N ARG A 163 -13.49 -18.69 -25.30
CA ARG A 163 -14.31 -19.21 -26.40
C ARG A 163 -14.15 -20.73 -26.52
N ASP A 164 -15.24 -21.43 -26.81
CA ASP A 164 -15.23 -22.87 -27.07
C ASP A 164 -14.17 -23.24 -28.12
N GLY A 165 -13.30 -24.20 -27.75
CA GLY A 165 -12.20 -24.68 -28.58
C GLY A 165 -10.87 -23.94 -28.42
N ILE A 166 -10.83 -22.84 -27.65
CA ILE A 166 -9.58 -22.20 -27.22
C ILE A 166 -9.22 -22.73 -25.82
N PRO A 167 -8.02 -23.31 -25.63
CA PRO A 167 -7.54 -23.65 -24.30
C PRO A 167 -7.23 -22.35 -23.56
N GLY A 168 -7.98 -22.05 -22.50
CA GLY A 168 -7.65 -20.97 -21.57
C GLY A 168 -7.21 -21.56 -20.25
N SER A 169 -6.18 -20.97 -19.66
CA SER A 169 -5.65 -21.34 -18.36
C SER A 169 -5.69 -20.11 -17.46
N ASN A 170 -5.95 -20.31 -16.17
CA ASN A 170 -5.75 -19.27 -15.17
C ASN A 170 -4.53 -19.57 -14.29
N GLU A 171 -3.91 -20.75 -14.43
CA GLU A 171 -2.83 -21.19 -13.54
C GLU A 171 -1.55 -20.35 -13.68
N ASN A 172 -1.34 -19.76 -14.86
CA ASN A 172 -0.25 -18.86 -15.21
C ASN A 172 -0.60 -17.37 -15.02
N ASP A 173 -1.84 -17.03 -14.65
CA ASP A 173 -2.24 -15.66 -14.40
C ASP A 173 -1.58 -15.14 -13.12
N TRP A 174 -0.95 -13.97 -13.20
CA TRP A 174 -0.36 -13.30 -12.05
C TRP A 174 -1.37 -13.11 -10.92
N SER A 175 -2.59 -12.69 -11.23
CA SER A 175 -3.62 -12.40 -10.24
C SER A 175 -4.36 -13.64 -9.72
N TYR A 176 -4.19 -14.82 -10.33
CA TYR A 176 -4.79 -16.06 -9.85
C TYR A 176 -4.04 -16.65 -8.64
N GLN A 177 -2.78 -16.23 -8.46
CA GLN A 177 -1.93 -16.69 -7.39
C GLN A 177 -2.57 -16.45 -6.01
N ASN A 178 -2.53 -17.48 -5.17
CA ASN A 178 -3.02 -17.47 -3.79
C ASN A 178 -4.52 -17.15 -3.61
N LEU A 179 -5.33 -17.18 -4.67
CA LEU A 179 -6.78 -17.05 -4.54
C LEU A 179 -7.38 -18.25 -3.81
N ARG A 180 -8.37 -17.95 -2.98
CA ARG A 180 -9.07 -18.92 -2.13
C ARG A 180 -10.40 -19.36 -2.74
N ARG A 181 -10.94 -20.50 -2.29
CA ARG A 181 -12.26 -21.03 -2.73
C ARG A 181 -13.33 -20.96 -1.63
N ASP A 182 -12.95 -20.46 -0.47
CA ASP A 182 -13.72 -20.30 0.75
C ASP A 182 -13.97 -18.79 0.97
N PRO A 183 -15.00 -18.19 0.34
CA PRO A 183 -15.34 -16.80 0.56
C PRO A 183 -15.64 -16.55 2.03
N ASP A 184 -14.98 -15.55 2.58
CA ASP A 184 -15.11 -15.13 3.95
C ASP A 184 -15.84 -13.80 3.99
N TYR A 185 -17.02 -13.80 4.60
CA TYR A 185 -17.87 -12.63 4.69
C TYR A 185 -17.64 -11.85 5.99
N ASP A 186 -16.73 -12.23 6.88
CA ASP A 186 -16.50 -11.44 8.09
C ASP A 186 -15.83 -10.09 7.75
N ALA A 187 -16.51 -8.98 8.06
CA ALA A 187 -16.02 -7.63 7.77
C ALA A 187 -14.83 -7.18 8.61
N VAL A 188 -14.43 -7.92 9.66
CA VAL A 188 -13.17 -7.62 10.37
C VAL A 188 -12.01 -8.51 9.91
N SER A 189 -12.26 -9.45 9.00
CA SER A 189 -11.28 -10.41 8.54
C SER A 189 -10.49 -9.91 7.32
N PHE A 190 -9.21 -10.27 7.29
CA PHE A 190 -8.32 -10.05 6.16
C PHE A 190 -8.15 -11.31 5.29
N ALA A 191 -8.92 -12.39 5.55
CA ALA A 191 -8.82 -13.61 4.77
C ALA A 191 -9.16 -13.35 3.29
N GLY A 192 -8.37 -13.95 2.39
CA GLY A 192 -8.53 -13.74 0.95
C GLY A 192 -7.85 -12.47 0.42
N LEU A 193 -7.23 -11.65 1.28
CA LEU A 193 -6.35 -10.55 0.85
C LEU A 193 -5.25 -11.09 -0.08
N THR A 194 -5.08 -10.44 -1.23
CA THR A 194 -4.05 -10.80 -2.20
C THR A 194 -3.36 -9.56 -2.75
N PRO A 195 -2.02 -9.47 -2.68
CA PRO A 195 -1.28 -8.35 -3.27
C PRO A 195 -1.28 -8.41 -4.81
N TYR A 196 -1.58 -9.58 -5.39
CA TYR A 196 -1.54 -9.78 -6.84
C TYR A 196 -2.78 -9.24 -7.57
N ILE A 197 -3.73 -8.67 -6.84
CA ILE A 197 -4.83 -7.86 -7.37
C ILE A 197 -4.65 -6.45 -6.79
N PRO A 198 -3.76 -5.63 -7.37
CA PRO A 198 -3.42 -4.33 -6.81
C PRO A 198 -4.60 -3.36 -6.85
N VAL A 199 -4.62 -2.49 -5.85
CA VAL A 199 -5.58 -1.39 -5.68
C VAL A 199 -4.95 -0.09 -6.16
N TYR A 200 -5.72 0.70 -6.90
CA TYR A 200 -5.33 2.01 -7.40
C TYR A 200 -6.31 3.05 -6.88
N ASP A 201 -5.83 4.27 -6.66
CA ASP A 201 -6.65 5.44 -6.44
C ASP A 201 -6.44 6.42 -7.58
N ASN A 202 -7.49 6.68 -8.36
CA ASN A 202 -7.44 7.56 -9.54
C ASN A 202 -6.31 7.17 -10.51
N GLY A 203 -6.09 5.87 -10.68
CA GLY A 203 -5.08 5.30 -11.59
C GLY A 203 -3.66 5.18 -11.02
N VAL A 204 -3.40 5.72 -9.82
CA VAL A 204 -2.10 5.59 -9.13
C VAL A 204 -2.12 4.34 -8.25
N LEU A 205 -1.10 3.49 -8.35
CA LEU A 205 -0.98 2.29 -7.51
C LEU A 205 -0.93 2.70 -6.04
N LEU A 206 -1.90 2.22 -5.27
CA LEU A 206 -2.04 2.51 -3.85
C LEU A 206 -1.51 1.36 -2.99
N TRP A 207 -1.78 0.11 -3.39
CA TRP A 207 -1.32 -1.08 -2.68
C TRP A 207 -1.34 -2.32 -3.58
N GLY A 208 -0.45 -3.28 -3.29
CA GLY A 208 -0.29 -4.54 -4.03
C GLY A 208 0.86 -4.48 -5.03
N GLU A 209 0.92 -5.48 -5.89
CA GLU A 209 2.02 -5.71 -6.83
C GLU A 209 1.49 -5.95 -8.24
N GLU A 210 2.04 -5.20 -9.20
CA GLU A 210 1.91 -5.50 -10.63
C GLU A 210 2.91 -6.59 -11.03
N PRO A 211 2.63 -7.39 -12.09
CA PRO A 211 3.60 -8.34 -12.62
C PRO A 211 4.92 -7.63 -12.93
N LEU A 212 6.05 -8.19 -12.47
CA LEU A 212 7.38 -7.58 -12.65
C LEU A 212 7.62 -7.27 -14.14
N SER A 213 7.54 -6.00 -14.50
CA SER A 213 8.23 -5.53 -15.70
C SER A 213 9.71 -5.57 -15.34
N ASP A 214 10.51 -6.43 -15.97
CA ASP A 214 11.94 -6.14 -16.10
C ASP A 214 12.07 -4.65 -16.42
N GLY A 215 12.79 -3.91 -15.59
CA GLY A 215 12.77 -2.45 -15.55
C GLY A 215 12.77 -1.80 -16.95
N ASN A 216 11.91 -0.79 -17.10
CA ASN A 216 11.48 -0.06 -18.31
C ASN A 216 10.14 -0.52 -18.91
N THR A 217 9.06 0.01 -18.34
CA THR A 217 7.94 0.49 -19.16
C THR A 217 7.64 1.93 -18.75
N PRO A 218 7.61 2.90 -19.70
CA PRO A 218 7.46 4.31 -19.39
C PRO A 218 6.02 4.61 -18.95
N GLU A 219 5.87 5.28 -17.80
CA GLU A 219 4.66 6.01 -17.48
C GLU A 219 4.30 6.97 -18.64
N PRO A 220 3.01 7.25 -18.91
CA PRO A 220 2.64 8.36 -19.78
C PRO A 220 3.20 9.66 -19.20
N SER A 221 4.25 10.15 -19.86
CA SER A 221 4.94 11.41 -19.61
C SER A 221 3.95 12.58 -19.39
N PRO A 222 3.92 13.23 -18.22
CA PRO A 222 3.69 14.66 -18.19
C PRO A 222 4.91 15.36 -18.85
N GLU A 223 4.67 16.50 -19.49
CA GLU A 223 5.70 17.30 -20.19
C GLU A 223 6.99 17.52 -19.35
N PRO A 224 8.16 17.65 -20.02
CA PRO A 224 9.45 17.52 -19.36
C PRO A 224 9.69 18.68 -18.40
N THR A 225 9.73 18.37 -17.11
CA THR A 225 10.42 19.19 -16.11
C THR A 225 11.80 18.55 -15.90
N PRO A 226 12.91 19.30 -15.95
CA PRO A 226 14.25 18.73 -15.95
C PRO A 226 14.47 17.86 -14.71
N THR A 227 14.72 16.56 -14.93
CA THR A 227 14.95 15.58 -13.88
C THR A 227 16.40 15.65 -13.42
N ASP A 228 16.60 16.04 -12.17
CA ASP A 228 17.85 15.85 -11.45
C ASP A 228 18.14 14.33 -11.29
N PRO A 229 19.42 13.93 -11.21
CA PRO A 229 19.81 12.52 -11.16
C PRO A 229 19.12 11.78 -10.00
N ALA A 230 18.66 10.54 -10.26
CA ALA A 230 18.03 9.68 -9.28
C ALA A 230 18.93 9.50 -8.04
N ILE A 231 18.43 9.91 -6.88
CA ILE A 231 19.13 9.84 -5.60
C ILE A 231 18.91 8.46 -4.97
N THR A 232 19.99 7.71 -4.74
CA THR A 232 19.96 6.50 -3.91
C THR A 232 20.02 6.91 -2.44
N TYR A 233 18.89 6.95 -1.76
CA TYR A 233 18.82 7.32 -0.35
C TYR A 233 19.62 6.33 0.52
N GLY A 234 20.43 6.87 1.42
CA GLY A 234 21.36 6.12 2.28
C GLY A 234 22.76 5.94 1.69
N ASP A 235 22.98 6.23 0.40
CA ASP A 235 24.30 6.15 -0.26
C ASP A 235 24.93 7.56 -0.34
N LEU A 236 25.69 7.92 0.70
CA LEU A 236 26.28 9.25 0.84
C LEU A 236 27.61 9.40 0.11
N ASN A 237 28.24 8.30 -0.31
CA ASN A 237 29.50 8.30 -1.06
C ASN A 237 29.33 8.00 -2.57
N GLY A 238 28.12 7.64 -3.01
CA GLY A 238 27.78 7.34 -4.40
C GLY A 238 28.37 6.03 -4.91
N ASP A 239 28.69 5.08 -4.03
CA ASP A 239 29.27 3.78 -4.41
C ASP A 239 28.23 2.71 -4.79
N GLY A 240 26.95 3.08 -4.70
CA GLY A 240 25.79 2.23 -4.99
C GLY A 240 25.41 1.29 -3.85
N LYS A 241 26.04 1.38 -2.67
CA LYS A 241 25.79 0.48 -1.54
C LYS A 241 25.57 1.24 -0.24
N VAL A 242 24.38 1.13 0.32
CA VAL A 242 24.09 1.65 1.68
C VAL A 242 24.75 0.78 2.74
N ASN A 243 25.82 1.27 3.37
CA ASN A 243 26.60 0.51 4.35
C ASN A 243 27.18 1.35 5.51
N SER A 244 28.02 0.74 6.34
CA SER A 244 28.62 1.40 7.52
C SER A 244 29.52 2.60 7.16
N THR A 245 30.00 2.68 5.92
CA THR A 245 30.74 3.83 5.38
C THR A 245 29.84 5.06 5.31
N ASP A 246 28.62 4.92 4.78
CA ASP A 246 27.62 5.99 4.69
C ASP A 246 27.18 6.47 6.06
N PHE A 247 27.00 5.54 7.00
CA PHE A 247 26.72 5.86 8.39
C PHE A 247 27.82 6.73 9.02
N GLY A 248 29.09 6.44 8.73
CA GLY A 248 30.22 7.26 9.16
C GLY A 248 30.26 8.64 8.48
N ILE A 249 29.83 8.74 7.23
CA ILE A 249 29.74 10.01 6.49
C ILE A 249 28.61 10.87 7.05
N LEU A 250 27.41 10.31 7.19
CA LEU A 250 26.23 11.00 7.73
C LEU A 250 26.49 11.51 9.16
N LYS A 251 27.10 10.68 10.01
CA LYS A 251 27.49 11.08 11.37
C LYS A 251 28.46 12.26 11.38
N ARG A 252 29.45 12.28 10.47
CA ARG A 252 30.39 13.40 10.37
C ARG A 252 29.72 14.66 9.81
N ALA A 253 28.81 14.51 8.86
CA ALA A 253 28.05 15.61 8.29
C ALA A 253 27.19 16.32 9.34
N ILE A 254 26.47 15.56 10.19
CA ILE A 254 25.68 16.10 11.31
C ILE A 254 26.55 16.83 12.34
N LEU A 255 27.80 16.39 12.52
CA LEU A 255 28.79 17.04 13.39
C LEU A 255 29.49 18.24 12.71
N GLY A 256 29.00 18.71 11.56
CA GLY A 256 29.51 19.87 10.83
C GLY A 256 30.74 19.60 9.95
N ASN A 257 31.15 18.34 9.79
CA ASN A 257 32.31 17.94 9.00
C ASN A 257 31.89 17.14 7.76
N VAL A 258 31.40 17.84 6.73
CA VAL A 258 30.97 17.23 5.46
C VAL A 258 32.20 16.93 4.59
N ALA A 259 32.36 15.67 4.17
CA ALA A 259 33.46 15.31 3.28
C ALA A 259 33.20 15.82 1.84
N PRO A 260 34.23 16.22 1.09
CA PRO A 260 34.07 16.56 -0.32
C PRO A 260 33.46 15.40 -1.11
N GLY A 261 32.42 15.68 -1.90
CA GLY A 261 31.70 14.67 -2.69
C GLY A 261 30.58 13.94 -1.94
N THR A 262 30.29 14.29 -0.67
CA THR A 262 29.13 13.75 0.04
C THR A 262 27.82 14.18 -0.60
N ASN A 263 26.96 13.21 -0.93
CA ASN A 263 25.61 13.46 -1.39
C ASN A 263 24.68 13.72 -0.20
N MET A 264 24.56 14.98 0.23
CA MET A 264 23.68 15.34 1.36
C MET A 264 22.20 15.07 1.06
N ALA A 265 21.78 15.11 -0.20
CA ALA A 265 20.39 14.79 -0.55
C ALA A 265 20.06 13.31 -0.35
N ALA A 266 21.05 12.41 -0.41
CA ALA A 266 20.90 11.00 -0.04
C ALA A 266 20.85 10.79 1.48
N GLY A 267 21.13 11.82 2.28
CA GLY A 267 21.16 11.76 3.73
C GLY A 267 19.84 12.10 4.42
N ASP A 268 18.83 12.59 3.69
CA ASP A 268 17.48 12.88 4.19
C ASP A 268 16.60 11.63 4.02
N LEU A 269 16.60 10.78 5.03
CA LEU A 269 16.06 9.41 5.01
C LEU A 269 14.62 9.32 5.51
N ASN A 270 14.02 10.44 5.89
CA ASN A 270 12.59 10.58 6.21
C ASN A 270 11.89 11.67 5.37
N ARG A 271 12.60 12.31 4.44
CA ARG A 271 12.12 13.38 3.54
C ARG A 271 11.53 14.58 4.27
N ASP A 272 12.06 14.91 5.44
CA ASP A 272 11.65 16.10 6.18
C ASP A 272 12.37 17.38 5.72
N GLY A 273 13.30 17.25 4.77
CA GLY A 273 14.09 18.34 4.20
C GLY A 273 15.34 18.69 5.01
N ASN A 274 15.60 18.02 6.15
CA ASN A 274 16.70 18.32 7.05
C ASN A 274 17.52 17.07 7.38
N VAL A 275 18.77 17.03 6.92
CA VAL A 275 19.71 15.96 7.29
C VAL A 275 20.20 16.14 8.73
N ASN A 276 19.68 15.32 9.66
CA ASN A 276 19.91 15.44 11.09
C ASN A 276 20.02 14.07 11.81
N SER A 277 19.96 14.08 13.15
CA SER A 277 20.11 12.87 13.96
C SER A 277 19.04 11.80 13.71
N THR A 278 17.86 12.19 13.22
CA THR A 278 16.78 11.29 12.83
C THR A 278 17.19 10.40 11.66
N ASP A 279 17.79 10.97 10.62
CA ASP A 279 18.32 10.22 9.48
C ASP A 279 19.43 9.25 9.88
N LEU A 280 20.30 9.69 10.80
CA LEU A 280 21.34 8.82 11.34
C LEU A 280 20.76 7.62 12.09
N ALA A 281 19.66 7.80 12.81
CA ALA A 281 18.96 6.71 13.50
C ALA A 281 18.30 5.75 12.51
N ILE A 282 17.68 6.27 11.45
CA ILE A 282 17.09 5.48 10.36
C ILE A 282 18.16 4.64 9.68
N LEU A 283 19.28 5.25 9.28
CA LEU A 283 20.39 4.54 8.64
C LEU A 283 20.95 3.44 9.56
N ARG A 284 21.09 3.72 10.86
CA ARG A 284 21.52 2.71 11.84
C ARG A 284 20.56 1.52 11.91
N ARG A 285 19.25 1.77 11.98
CA ARG A 285 18.22 0.72 12.05
C ARG A 285 18.22 -0.13 10.78
N TYR A 286 18.37 0.51 9.62
CA TYR A 286 18.48 -0.17 8.34
C TYR A 286 19.71 -1.09 8.28
N LEU A 287 20.89 -0.60 8.67
CA LEU A 287 22.12 -1.40 8.70
C LEU A 287 22.07 -2.56 9.71
N LEU A 288 21.31 -2.40 10.80
CA LEU A 288 21.07 -3.44 11.79
C LEU A 288 19.94 -4.40 11.40
N ARG A 289 19.30 -4.21 10.23
CA ARG A 289 18.13 -4.97 9.77
C ARG A 289 16.94 -4.96 10.74
N ILE A 290 16.85 -3.90 11.56
CA ILE A 290 15.67 -3.63 12.39
C ILE A 290 14.52 -3.16 11.50
N ILE A 291 14.84 -2.43 10.43
CA ILE A 291 13.95 -2.11 9.32
C ILE A 291 14.55 -2.73 8.05
N THR A 292 13.69 -3.23 7.14
CA THR A 292 14.11 -3.89 5.90
C THR A 292 14.28 -2.92 4.73
N SER A 293 13.74 -1.70 4.84
CA SER A 293 13.84 -0.61 3.87
C SER A 293 14.02 0.73 4.61
N ILE A 294 14.51 1.75 3.88
CA ILE A 294 14.57 3.13 4.36
C ILE A 294 13.18 3.77 4.12
N PRO A 295 12.59 4.47 5.11
CA PRO A 295 11.27 5.10 5.02
C PRO A 295 11.35 6.42 4.24
N ILE A 296 11.50 6.32 2.91
CA ILE A 296 11.47 7.45 1.97
C ILE A 296 10.07 7.70 1.39
#